data_AF-A0A2V8N880-F1
#
_entry.id   AF-A0A2V8N880-F1
#
_cell.length_a   1.000
_cell.length_b   1.000
_cell.length_c   1.000
_cell.angle_alpha   90.00
_cell.angle_beta   90.00
_cell.angle_gamma   90.00
#
_symmetry.space_group_name_H-M   'P 1'
#
loop_
_entity.id
_entity.type
_entity.pdbx_description
1 polymer ?
#
loop_
_entity_poly.entity_id
_entity_poly.type
_entity_poly.pdbx_seq_one_letter_code
_entity_poly.pdbx_strand_id
1 'polypeptide(L)'
;MIESTLNRPKEDPYFLIEGGPSIDTDSALWVETARRRLTGDNYAWLRQNLAETWVRQQRYRGMPELDALASRFLSIDVQGKSSTYDRRIQSALAAWNVTLVFDPFVFRRPTASPPLLPLGFRELPLPETLRTIRGDKEDTLDWPRTMSGLPQGFRPVRVERGTSMTVAVSLSQNLDPVGEVSEGAYWIHLSSDGGSTWKKPLYTGLAEYFPYVVTPSSKMPLWSGDRITLEVAVQELDPASITYPPVALHSTRRGSDLYLEIPIAALTSDRDGDGLTDIVEEHLLLNPDKADSDGDGLDDSHDPVPNVKSTLSTNNGYLTYILQHIFHLPEGAIIEPVDRGPDVASILERKRAEEPGIMRPLLVQGPSADFAGVQLITPVLVYSDAEVARLRARSADFHALSLSPVVFNRAHDRGYVEWNRGWTGGTLRVIREKTSWRIEVISQWIT
;
A
#
# COMPACT_ATOMS: atom_id res chain seq x y z
N MET A 1 -3.58 48.62 6.98
CA MET A 1 -2.83 47.88 5.94
C MET A 1 -3.04 46.36 6.05
N ILE A 2 -3.21 45.79 7.27
CA ILE A 2 -3.54 44.36 7.50
C ILE A 2 -5.06 44.07 7.37
N GLU A 3 -5.93 45.04 7.64
CA GLU A 3 -7.39 44.88 7.42
C GLU A 3 -7.82 44.97 5.94
N SER A 4 -7.01 45.60 5.09
CA SER A 4 -7.26 45.68 3.64
C SER A 4 -6.88 44.41 2.89
N THR A 5 -6.04 43.58 3.50
CA THR A 5 -5.80 42.20 3.11
C THR A 5 -7.09 41.40 3.40
N LEU A 6 -7.54 41.35 4.66
CA LEU A 6 -8.60 40.47 5.20
C LEU A 6 -10.03 40.58 4.65
N ASN A 7 -10.28 41.45 3.67
CA ASN A 7 -11.60 41.65 3.05
C ASN A 7 -11.62 41.46 1.53
N ARG A 8 -10.52 40.97 0.92
CA ARG A 8 -10.47 40.74 -0.54
C ARG A 8 -10.88 39.29 -0.89
N PRO A 9 -11.61 39.06 -2.00
CA PRO A 9 -11.90 37.72 -2.53
C PRO A 9 -10.66 36.91 -2.95
N LYS A 10 -9.45 37.47 -2.78
CA LYS A 10 -8.15 36.82 -2.96
C LYS A 10 -7.58 36.26 -1.65
N GLU A 11 -8.30 36.34 -0.54
CA GLU A 11 -7.89 35.80 0.76
C GLU A 11 -8.62 34.50 1.06
N ASP A 12 -8.16 33.49 0.35
CA ASP A 12 -8.48 32.10 0.57
C ASP A 12 -7.76 31.67 1.85
N PRO A 13 -8.44 31.16 2.90
CA PRO A 13 -7.77 30.66 4.12
C PRO A 13 -6.78 29.51 3.83
N TYR A 14 -6.78 29.01 2.60
CA TYR A 14 -5.96 27.93 2.06
C TYR A 14 -4.52 28.34 1.75
N PHE A 15 -4.17 29.63 1.79
CA PHE A 15 -2.76 30.05 1.77
C PHE A 15 -1.94 29.36 2.89
N LEU A 16 -2.59 28.99 4.00
CA LEU A 16 -1.97 28.24 5.10
C LEU A 16 -1.61 26.79 4.74
N ILE A 17 -2.27 26.20 3.72
CA ILE A 17 -2.01 24.83 3.24
C ILE A 17 -0.94 24.85 2.14
N GLU A 18 -0.92 25.90 1.30
CA GLU A 18 0.06 26.06 0.20
C GLU A 18 1.51 26.16 0.68
N GLY A 19 1.75 26.62 1.92
CA GLY A 19 3.09 26.78 2.49
C GLY A 19 3.64 25.57 3.26
N GLY A 20 2.83 24.52 3.48
CA GLY A 20 3.17 23.44 4.41
C GLY A 20 3.44 23.94 5.84
N PRO A 21 3.75 23.04 6.79
CA PRO A 21 4.14 23.42 8.14
C PRO A 21 5.59 23.94 8.21
N SER A 22 6.08 24.68 7.20
CA SER A 22 7.27 25.53 7.37
C SER A 22 6.87 26.87 7.99
N ILE A 23 6.01 26.84 9.00
CA ILE A 23 5.66 28.02 9.78
C ILE A 23 6.78 28.23 10.81
N ASP A 24 7.96 28.59 10.32
CA ASP A 24 8.99 29.24 11.14
C ASP A 24 8.56 30.70 11.34
N THR A 25 7.42 30.92 12.00
CA THR A 25 6.97 32.26 12.36
C THR A 25 6.71 32.31 13.85
N ASP A 26 7.62 32.91 14.60
CA ASP A 26 7.50 33.25 16.02
C ASP A 26 6.40 34.29 16.32
N SER A 27 5.45 34.50 15.40
CA SER A 27 4.43 35.53 15.50
C SER A 27 3.22 35.06 16.29
N ALA A 28 3.07 35.60 17.51
CA ALA A 28 1.90 35.39 18.36
C ALA A 28 0.56 35.78 17.68
N LEU A 29 0.60 36.75 16.76
CA LEU A 29 -0.58 37.20 16.01
C LEU A 29 -1.07 36.12 15.01
N TRP A 30 -0.15 35.39 14.39
CA TRP A 30 -0.48 34.34 13.43
C TRP A 30 -1.04 33.09 14.11
N VAL A 31 -0.46 32.70 15.25
CA VAL A 31 -0.96 31.60 16.10
C VAL A 31 -2.40 31.88 16.56
N GLU A 32 -2.66 33.10 17.01
CA GLU A 32 -3.97 33.55 17.47
C GLU A 32 -5.03 33.59 16.34
N THR A 33 -4.61 33.95 15.12
CA THR A 33 -5.49 34.02 13.95
C THR A 33 -5.86 32.61 13.44
N ALA A 34 -4.90 31.68 13.40
CA ALA A 34 -5.15 30.27 13.08
C ALA A 34 -6.07 29.63 14.12
N ARG A 35 -5.82 29.88 15.42
CA ARG A 35 -6.67 29.41 16.53
C ARG A 35 -8.13 29.83 16.34
N ARG A 36 -8.43 31.09 16.02
CA ARG A 36 -9.80 31.60 15.85
C ARG A 36 -10.52 31.06 14.60
N ARG A 37 -9.77 30.69 13.55
CA ARG A 37 -10.34 30.15 12.31
C ARG A 37 -10.58 28.65 12.38
N LEU A 38 -9.73 27.94 13.12
CA LEU A 38 -9.80 26.49 13.29
C LEU A 38 -10.70 26.05 14.43
N THR A 39 -11.42 26.93 15.15
CA THR A 39 -12.27 26.54 16.30
C THR A 39 -13.68 26.06 15.93
N GLY A 40 -14.09 26.10 14.67
CA GLY A 40 -15.38 25.54 14.24
C GLY A 40 -15.38 24.01 14.21
N ASP A 41 -16.55 23.39 14.38
CA ASP A 41 -16.71 21.92 14.38
C ASP A 41 -16.28 21.29 13.05
N ASN A 42 -16.52 21.99 11.93
CA ASN A 42 -16.11 21.57 10.58
C ASN A 42 -14.59 21.44 10.39
N TYR A 43 -13.79 21.88 11.36
CA TYR A 43 -12.33 21.82 11.32
C TYR A 43 -11.73 20.90 12.40
N ALA A 44 -12.56 20.15 13.13
CA ALA A 44 -12.11 19.22 14.17
C ALA A 44 -11.11 18.19 13.65
N TRP A 45 -11.42 17.63 12.47
CA TRP A 45 -10.55 16.68 11.79
C TRP A 45 -9.20 17.31 11.36
N LEU A 46 -9.19 18.56 10.85
CA LEU A 46 -7.94 19.25 10.47
C LEU A 46 -7.06 19.52 11.70
N ARG A 47 -7.65 19.85 12.85
CA ARG A 47 -6.92 19.99 14.13
C ARG A 47 -6.28 18.67 14.54
N GLN A 48 -7.01 17.55 14.41
CA GLN A 48 -6.52 16.22 14.74
C GLN A 48 -5.41 15.76 13.78
N ASN A 49 -5.57 15.97 12.48
CA ASN A 49 -4.58 15.58 11.46
C ASN A 49 -3.28 16.38 11.55
N LEU A 50 -3.38 17.68 11.83
CA LEU A 50 -2.22 18.48 12.21
C LEU A 50 -1.57 17.87 13.46
N ALA A 51 -2.32 17.56 14.52
CA ALA A 51 -1.71 16.96 15.70
C ALA A 51 -1.02 15.60 15.40
N GLU A 52 -1.62 14.72 14.59
CA GLU A 52 -1.08 13.40 14.23
C GLU A 52 0.15 13.49 13.30
N THR A 53 0.11 14.34 12.28
CA THR A 53 1.26 14.59 11.38
C THR A 53 2.48 15.09 12.18
N TRP A 54 2.23 15.88 13.22
CA TRP A 54 3.27 16.43 14.05
C TRP A 54 3.86 15.40 15.03
N VAL A 55 3.04 14.45 15.50
CA VAL A 55 3.52 13.26 16.23
C VAL A 55 4.36 12.35 15.33
N ARG A 56 4.01 12.18 14.05
CA ARG A 56 4.85 11.43 13.10
C ARG A 56 6.22 12.10 12.90
N GLN A 57 6.27 13.42 12.86
CA GLN A 57 7.54 14.16 12.76
C GLN A 57 8.39 14.06 14.05
N GLN A 58 7.79 13.83 15.22
CA GLN A 58 8.52 13.55 16.47
C GLN A 58 9.24 12.18 16.43
N ARG A 59 8.80 11.22 15.60
CA ARG A 59 9.42 9.89 15.48
C ARG A 59 10.88 9.95 15.01
N TYR A 60 11.26 10.99 14.28
CA TYR A 60 12.65 11.26 13.88
C TYR A 60 13.49 11.94 14.98
N ARG A 61 12.86 12.49 16.03
CA ARG A 61 13.49 13.26 17.10
C ARG A 61 13.38 12.54 18.43
N GLY A 62 14.14 11.47 18.54
CA GLY A 62 14.20 10.61 19.73
C GLY A 62 15.29 9.55 19.67
N MET A 63 16.06 9.50 18.58
CA MET A 63 17.24 8.68 18.41
C MET A 63 18.46 9.61 18.51
N PRO A 64 19.19 9.61 19.65
CA PRO A 64 20.30 10.54 19.89
C PRO A 64 21.38 10.51 18.79
N GLU A 65 21.52 9.36 18.14
CA GLU A 65 22.49 9.10 17.06
C GLU A 65 22.12 9.80 15.75
N LEU A 66 20.83 9.86 15.39
CA LEU A 66 20.34 10.58 14.20
C LEU A 66 20.28 12.10 14.44
N ASP A 67 19.95 12.52 15.66
CA ASP A 67 19.92 13.94 16.05
C ASP A 67 21.32 14.58 16.02
N ALA A 68 22.34 13.84 16.45
CA ALA A 68 23.74 14.27 16.35
C ALA A 68 24.20 14.37 14.89
N LEU A 69 23.75 13.45 14.04
CA LEU A 69 24.04 13.46 12.60
C LEU A 69 23.38 14.67 11.91
N ALA A 70 22.09 14.92 12.18
CA ALA A 70 21.31 16.01 11.61
C ALA A 70 21.80 17.39 12.07
N SER A 71 22.11 17.56 13.35
CA SER A 71 22.65 18.82 13.88
C SER A 71 24.00 19.18 13.26
N ARG A 72 24.82 18.16 12.97
CA ARG A 72 26.13 18.31 12.34
C ARG A 72 26.04 18.56 10.83
N PHE A 73 25.08 17.94 10.13
CA PHE A 73 24.86 18.13 8.70
C PHE A 73 24.19 19.47 8.36
N LEU A 74 23.25 19.91 9.20
CA LEU A 74 22.41 21.08 8.93
C LEU A 74 22.85 22.34 9.70
N SER A 75 23.83 22.23 10.62
CA SER A 75 24.36 23.36 11.41
C SER A 75 23.28 24.13 12.20
N ILE A 76 22.31 23.41 12.76
CA ILE A 76 21.22 23.97 13.58
C ILE A 76 21.14 23.24 14.93
N ASP A 77 20.79 23.96 16.00
CA ASP A 77 20.50 23.37 17.32
C ASP A 77 19.07 22.83 17.35
N VAL A 78 18.94 21.54 17.04
CA VAL A 78 17.67 20.82 16.96
C VAL A 78 17.03 20.64 18.35
N GLN A 79 17.84 20.46 19.41
CA GLN A 79 17.36 20.22 20.78
C GLN A 79 16.71 21.47 21.40
N GLY A 80 17.35 22.64 21.26
CA GLY A 80 16.85 23.89 21.84
C GLY A 80 15.52 24.35 21.24
N LYS A 81 15.36 24.20 19.91
CA LYS A 81 14.12 24.56 19.21
C LYS A 81 12.97 23.59 19.52
N SER A 82 13.22 22.29 19.68
CA SER A 82 12.18 21.31 20.01
C SER A 82 11.49 21.64 21.34
N SER A 83 12.25 21.88 22.41
CA SER A 83 11.71 22.08 23.76
C SER A 83 10.84 23.34 23.96
N THR A 84 11.07 24.38 23.16
CA THR A 84 10.27 25.62 23.19
C THR A 84 9.02 25.49 22.34
N TYR A 85 9.13 24.77 21.23
CA TYR A 85 8.05 24.43 20.33
C TYR A 85 7.05 23.46 20.97
N ASP A 86 7.55 22.39 21.63
CA ASP A 86 6.75 21.38 22.33
C ASP A 86 5.87 22.01 23.43
N ARG A 87 6.39 22.97 24.20
CA ARG A 87 5.61 23.69 25.23
C ARG A 87 4.48 24.54 24.66
N ARG A 88 4.72 25.21 23.53
CA ARG A 88 3.69 26.03 22.85
C ARG A 88 2.59 25.14 22.24
N ILE A 89 2.96 23.95 21.75
CA ILE A 89 2.03 22.96 21.20
C ILE A 89 1.17 22.33 22.29
N GLN A 90 1.76 21.88 23.40
CA GLN A 90 1.00 21.36 24.55
C GLN A 90 -0.01 22.40 25.07
N SER A 91 0.37 23.68 25.05
CA SER A 91 -0.53 24.78 25.39
C SER A 91 -1.66 24.97 24.37
N ALA A 92 -1.39 24.78 23.07
CA ALA A 92 -2.39 24.88 22.00
C ALA A 92 -3.36 23.68 21.98
N LEU A 93 -2.87 22.45 22.21
CA LEU A 93 -3.69 21.23 22.30
C LEU A 93 -4.63 21.28 23.50
N ALA A 94 -4.14 21.73 24.65
CA ALA A 94 -4.96 21.98 25.83
C ALA A 94 -6.03 23.05 25.58
N ALA A 95 -5.70 24.10 24.82
CA ALA A 95 -6.66 25.14 24.42
C ALA A 95 -7.70 24.66 23.39
N TRP A 96 -7.43 23.59 22.65
CA TRP A 96 -8.33 22.98 21.67
C TRP A 96 -9.13 21.79 22.19
N ASN A 97 -8.93 21.42 23.47
CA ASN A 97 -9.53 20.25 24.08
C ASN A 97 -9.27 18.95 23.29
N VAL A 98 -8.11 18.88 22.63
CA VAL A 98 -7.66 17.70 21.86
C VAL A 98 -6.87 16.82 22.80
N THR A 99 -7.40 15.64 23.11
CA THR A 99 -6.65 14.59 23.82
C THR A 99 -5.90 13.75 22.79
N LEU A 100 -4.58 13.91 22.72
CA LEU A 100 -3.75 12.95 22.02
C LEU A 100 -3.66 11.70 22.87
N VAL A 101 -4.23 10.59 22.39
CA VAL A 101 -3.89 9.27 22.92
C VAL A 101 -2.48 8.96 22.43
N PHE A 102 -1.49 9.37 23.23
CA PHE A 102 -0.12 8.96 23.06
C PHE A 102 -0.06 7.49 23.45
N ASP A 103 -0.13 6.61 22.46
CA ASP A 103 0.27 5.23 22.66
C ASP A 103 1.57 4.98 21.89
N PRO A 104 2.74 5.16 22.55
CA PRO A 104 4.03 4.89 21.92
C PRO A 104 4.21 3.41 21.53
N PHE A 105 3.23 2.53 21.82
CA PHE A 105 3.23 1.11 21.50
C PHE A 105 1.98 0.60 20.77
N VAL A 106 0.99 1.44 20.42
CA VAL A 106 -0.19 1.02 19.62
C VAL A 106 0.04 1.33 18.13
N PHE A 107 1.05 0.66 17.60
CA PHE A 107 0.83 -0.20 16.45
C PHE A 107 1.17 -1.65 16.83
N ARG A 108 0.71 -2.11 18.00
CA ARG A 108 0.41 -3.55 18.12
C ARG A 108 -0.68 -3.84 17.11
N ARG A 109 -0.26 -4.12 15.87
CA ARG A 109 -1.10 -4.83 14.93
C ARG A 109 -1.58 -6.06 15.69
N PRO A 110 -2.89 -6.39 15.62
CA PRO A 110 -3.36 -7.65 16.15
C PRO A 110 -2.39 -8.73 15.69
N THR A 111 -2.04 -9.67 16.57
CA THR A 111 -1.41 -10.92 16.11
C THR A 111 -2.29 -11.46 14.99
N ALA A 112 -1.84 -11.32 13.75
CA ALA A 112 -2.52 -11.91 12.62
C ALA A 112 -2.59 -13.40 12.93
N SER A 113 -3.78 -13.98 12.81
CA SER A 113 -3.83 -15.44 12.78
C SER A 113 -3.04 -15.87 11.54
N PRO A 114 -2.23 -16.94 11.61
CA PRO A 114 -1.51 -17.40 10.42
C PRO A 114 -2.53 -17.56 9.29
N PRO A 115 -2.30 -16.95 8.12
CA PRO A 115 -3.29 -16.94 7.07
C PRO A 115 -3.62 -18.38 6.72
N LEU A 116 -4.92 -18.71 6.73
CA LEU A 116 -5.37 -20.01 6.28
C LEU A 116 -4.99 -20.15 4.80
N LEU A 117 -4.45 -21.31 4.45
CA LEU A 117 -4.21 -21.63 3.05
C LEU A 117 -5.52 -21.47 2.24
N PRO A 118 -5.45 -20.94 1.01
CA PRO A 118 -6.60 -20.89 0.11
C PRO A 118 -7.27 -22.26 -0.06
N LEU A 119 -8.55 -22.25 -0.39
CA LEU A 119 -9.34 -23.48 -0.46
C LEU A 119 -8.70 -24.49 -1.42
N GLY A 120 -8.49 -25.71 -0.92
CA GLY A 120 -7.90 -26.83 -1.69
C GLY A 120 -6.37 -26.88 -1.71
N PHE A 121 -5.68 -25.85 -1.19
CA PHE A 121 -4.23 -25.87 -1.05
C PHE A 121 -3.83 -26.74 0.13
N ARG A 122 -2.67 -27.39 0.02
CA ARG A 122 -2.17 -28.30 1.07
C ARG A 122 -0.69 -28.03 1.34
N GLU A 123 -0.35 -27.85 2.61
CA GLU A 123 1.04 -27.90 3.08
C GLU A 123 1.42 -29.35 3.37
N LEU A 124 2.55 -29.79 2.83
CA LEU A 124 3.04 -31.16 2.94
C LEU A 124 4.56 -31.19 3.21
N PRO A 125 5.06 -32.21 3.93
CA PRO A 125 6.50 -32.37 4.16
C PRO A 125 7.21 -32.72 2.85
N LEU A 126 8.36 -32.08 2.62
CA LEU A 126 9.19 -32.34 1.45
C LEU A 126 9.85 -33.72 1.56
N PRO A 127 9.73 -34.60 0.53
CA PRO A 127 10.39 -35.90 0.53
C PRO A 127 11.90 -35.76 0.72
N GLU A 128 12.51 -36.61 1.56
CA GLU A 128 13.94 -36.51 1.92
C GLU A 128 14.86 -36.49 0.69
N THR A 129 14.52 -37.24 -0.35
CA THR A 129 15.27 -37.31 -1.61
C THR A 129 15.23 -36.01 -2.41
N LEU A 130 14.20 -35.19 -2.21
CA LEU A 130 13.97 -33.92 -2.90
C LEU A 130 14.35 -32.71 -2.04
N ARG A 131 14.85 -32.92 -0.82
CA ARG A 131 15.32 -31.82 0.02
C ARG A 131 16.48 -31.08 -0.66
N THR A 132 16.32 -29.77 -0.76
CA THR A 132 17.32 -28.86 -1.30
C THR A 132 18.25 -28.44 -0.17
N ILE A 133 19.55 -28.75 -0.29
CA ILE A 133 20.55 -28.32 0.69
C ILE A 133 20.81 -26.83 0.43
N ARG A 134 20.48 -25.97 1.39
CA ARG A 134 20.67 -24.52 1.26
C ARG A 134 22.05 -24.13 1.76
N GLY A 135 22.76 -23.31 0.98
CA GLY A 135 23.97 -22.61 1.44
C GLY A 135 23.63 -21.25 2.05
N ASP A 136 24.62 -20.55 2.60
CA ASP A 136 24.45 -19.23 3.22
C ASP A 136 24.18 -18.09 2.23
N LYS A 137 24.36 -18.34 0.92
CA LYS A 137 24.11 -17.33 -0.13
C LYS A 137 22.64 -17.34 -0.55
N GLU A 138 22.10 -16.15 -0.75
CA GLU A 138 20.76 -15.95 -1.33
C GLU A 138 20.75 -16.50 -2.76
N ASP A 139 19.93 -17.52 -3.01
CA ASP A 139 19.73 -18.05 -4.36
C ASP A 139 18.97 -17.04 -5.19
N THR A 140 19.59 -16.51 -6.24
CA THR A 140 18.95 -15.62 -7.21
C THR A 140 18.60 -16.39 -8.48
N LEU A 141 17.41 -16.13 -9.03
CA LEU A 141 17.00 -16.73 -10.30
C LEU A 141 17.71 -16.05 -11.47
N ASP A 142 18.43 -16.82 -12.29
CA ASP A 142 18.88 -16.38 -13.61
C ASP A 142 17.79 -16.72 -14.65
N TRP A 143 17.14 -15.71 -15.21
CA TRP A 143 16.04 -15.91 -16.14
C TRP A 143 16.56 -16.46 -17.48
N PRO A 144 15.98 -17.56 -18.00
CA PRO A 144 16.45 -18.15 -19.25
C PRO A 144 16.33 -17.15 -20.42
N ARG A 145 17.46 -16.82 -21.07
CA ARG A 145 17.50 -15.93 -22.25
C ARG A 145 16.67 -16.39 -23.45
N THR A 146 16.24 -17.65 -23.44
CA THR A 146 15.38 -18.25 -24.47
C THR A 146 13.90 -18.15 -24.16
N MET A 147 13.51 -17.47 -23.08
CA MET A 147 12.12 -17.23 -22.70
C MET A 147 11.80 -15.74 -22.80
N SER A 148 10.57 -15.44 -23.18
CA SER A 148 10.01 -14.10 -23.04
C SER A 148 9.92 -13.72 -21.57
N GLY A 149 10.16 -12.45 -21.26
CA GLY A 149 9.96 -11.93 -19.90
C GLY A 149 8.49 -12.06 -19.45
N LEU A 150 8.29 -12.03 -18.13
CA LEU A 150 6.94 -11.94 -17.56
C LEU A 150 6.34 -10.54 -17.84
N PRO A 151 5.00 -10.39 -17.74
CA PRO A 151 4.36 -9.07 -17.85
C PRO A 151 4.93 -8.06 -16.84
N GLN A 152 4.84 -6.77 -17.14
CA GLN A 152 5.28 -5.70 -16.23
C GLN A 152 4.60 -5.83 -14.86
N GLY A 153 5.36 -5.60 -13.79
CA GLY A 153 4.90 -5.71 -12.41
C GLY A 153 4.94 -7.11 -11.81
N PHE A 154 5.57 -8.08 -12.50
CA PHE A 154 5.79 -9.43 -11.99
C PHE A 154 7.28 -9.75 -11.93
N ARG A 155 7.84 -9.81 -10.72
CA ARG A 155 9.24 -10.23 -10.54
C ARG A 155 9.32 -11.75 -10.57
N PRO A 156 10.08 -12.37 -11.47
CA PRO A 156 10.23 -13.81 -11.47
C PRO A 156 11.00 -14.29 -10.22
N VAL A 157 10.51 -15.38 -9.64
CA VAL A 157 11.10 -16.05 -8.47
C VAL A 157 11.62 -17.42 -8.84
N ARG A 158 10.86 -18.15 -9.67
CA ARG A 158 11.22 -19.50 -10.11
C ARG A 158 10.62 -19.80 -11.47
N VAL A 159 11.30 -20.60 -12.29
CA VAL A 159 10.76 -21.09 -13.57
C VAL A 159 11.27 -22.49 -13.85
N GLU A 160 10.41 -23.32 -14.44
CA GLU A 160 10.77 -24.66 -14.89
C GLU A 160 10.10 -24.95 -16.23
N ARG A 161 10.89 -25.43 -17.19
CA ARG A 161 10.45 -25.78 -18.55
C ARG A 161 10.35 -27.29 -18.67
N GLY A 162 9.15 -27.77 -18.98
CA GLY A 162 8.88 -29.17 -19.31
C GLY A 162 8.62 -29.36 -20.80
N THR A 163 8.27 -30.59 -21.17
CA THR A 163 7.94 -30.96 -22.56
C THR A 163 6.55 -30.50 -23.00
N SER A 164 5.58 -30.47 -22.09
CA SER A 164 4.18 -30.11 -22.36
C SER A 164 3.78 -28.74 -21.81
N MET A 165 4.51 -28.25 -20.81
CA MET A 165 4.18 -27.02 -20.09
C MET A 165 5.45 -26.37 -19.55
N THR A 166 5.45 -25.05 -19.47
CA THR A 166 6.41 -24.25 -18.70
C THR A 166 5.63 -23.50 -17.64
N VAL A 167 6.15 -23.52 -16.41
CA VAL A 167 5.57 -22.84 -15.26
C VAL A 167 6.58 -21.85 -14.72
N ALA A 168 6.15 -20.61 -14.51
CA ALA A 168 6.90 -19.62 -13.74
C ALA A 168 6.10 -19.17 -12.52
N VAL A 169 6.83 -18.84 -11.46
CA VAL A 169 6.32 -18.26 -10.22
C VAL A 169 6.91 -16.87 -10.10
N SER A 170 6.09 -15.88 -9.76
CA SER A 170 6.52 -14.50 -9.60
C SER A 170 5.93 -13.86 -8.36
N LEU A 171 6.52 -12.74 -7.93
CA LEU A 171 5.96 -11.82 -6.95
C LEU A 171 5.36 -10.58 -7.62
N SER A 172 4.27 -10.06 -7.07
CA SER A 172 3.67 -8.81 -7.50
C SER A 172 2.82 -8.17 -6.41
N GLN A 173 2.94 -6.85 -6.29
CA GLN A 173 2.08 -6.03 -5.42
C GLN A 173 0.74 -5.64 -6.08
N ASN A 174 0.40 -6.17 -7.27
CA ASN A 174 -0.80 -5.74 -8.02
C ASN A 174 -2.11 -5.86 -7.23
N LEU A 175 -2.31 -6.95 -6.48
CA LEU A 175 -3.48 -7.14 -5.60
C LEU A 175 -3.13 -7.00 -4.11
N ASP A 176 -1.84 -6.82 -3.79
CA ASP A 176 -1.30 -6.86 -2.44
C ASP A 176 -0.32 -5.69 -2.26
N PRO A 177 -0.81 -4.45 -2.10
CA PRO A 177 0.04 -3.28 -1.89
C PRO A 177 0.58 -3.26 -0.46
N VAL A 178 1.59 -4.09 -0.23
CA VAL A 178 2.26 -4.30 1.06
C VAL A 178 3.45 -3.35 1.27
N GLY A 179 3.69 -2.42 0.35
CA GLY A 179 4.70 -1.37 0.53
C GLY A 179 6.12 -1.90 0.62
N GLU A 180 6.79 -1.63 1.73
CA GLU A 180 8.24 -1.81 1.91
C GLU A 180 8.65 -3.09 2.67
N VAL A 181 7.69 -3.94 3.07
CA VAL A 181 7.99 -5.15 3.87
C VAL A 181 8.04 -6.45 3.09
N SER A 182 7.50 -6.45 1.87
CA SER A 182 7.32 -7.64 1.03
C SER A 182 7.13 -7.21 -0.42
N GLU A 183 7.41 -8.10 -1.36
CA GLU A 183 7.13 -7.84 -2.77
C GLU A 183 5.71 -8.24 -3.21
N GLY A 184 4.86 -8.62 -2.24
CA GLY A 184 3.45 -8.89 -2.45
C GLY A 184 3.16 -10.38 -2.62
N ALA A 185 2.20 -10.68 -3.50
CA ALA A 185 1.67 -12.02 -3.66
C ALA A 185 2.42 -12.86 -4.67
N TYR A 186 2.35 -14.18 -4.49
CA TYR A 186 2.80 -15.16 -5.46
C TYR A 186 1.77 -15.34 -6.58
N TRP A 187 2.27 -15.41 -7.80
CA TRP A 187 1.49 -15.65 -9.01
C TRP A 187 2.08 -16.79 -9.82
N ILE A 188 1.22 -17.54 -10.49
CA ILE A 188 1.60 -18.63 -11.41
C ILE A 188 1.39 -18.18 -12.85
N HIS A 189 2.40 -18.37 -13.67
CA HIS A 189 2.36 -18.14 -15.11
C HIS A 189 2.50 -19.47 -15.83
N LEU A 190 1.55 -19.76 -16.72
CA LEU A 190 1.53 -21.00 -17.49
C LEU A 190 1.83 -20.69 -18.96
N SER A 191 2.63 -21.56 -19.57
CA SER A 191 2.96 -21.49 -20.99
C SER A 191 2.94 -22.88 -21.64
N SER A 192 2.40 -22.96 -22.85
CA SER A 192 2.35 -24.18 -23.66
C SER A 192 3.38 -24.20 -24.80
N ASP A 193 4.16 -23.14 -24.98
CA ASP A 193 5.11 -22.96 -26.08
C ASP A 193 6.56 -22.79 -25.58
N GLY A 194 6.83 -23.35 -24.39
CA GLY A 194 8.13 -23.29 -23.75
C GLY A 194 8.45 -21.95 -23.09
N GLY A 195 7.49 -21.05 -22.87
CA GLY A 195 7.74 -19.72 -22.31
C GLY A 195 8.02 -18.65 -23.37
N SER A 196 7.58 -18.89 -24.61
CA SER A 196 7.57 -17.86 -25.67
C SER A 196 6.40 -16.91 -25.45
N THR A 197 5.26 -17.43 -24.99
CA THR A 197 4.09 -16.67 -24.54
C THR A 197 3.60 -17.18 -23.18
N TRP A 198 2.96 -16.29 -22.42
CA TRP A 198 2.41 -16.58 -21.10
C TRP A 198 0.90 -16.34 -21.09
N LYS A 199 0.13 -17.24 -20.47
CA LYS A 199 -1.30 -17.06 -20.23
C LYS A 199 -1.56 -15.93 -19.21
N LYS A 200 -2.83 -15.55 -19.01
CA LYS A 200 -3.24 -14.63 -17.94
C LYS A 200 -2.62 -15.09 -16.61
N PRO A 201 -1.91 -14.23 -15.87
CA PRO A 201 -1.31 -14.58 -14.58
C PRO A 201 -2.38 -15.07 -13.60
N LEU A 202 -2.08 -16.14 -12.86
CA LEU A 202 -2.98 -16.75 -11.90
C LEU A 202 -2.58 -16.36 -10.48
N TYR A 203 -3.48 -15.66 -9.78
CA TYR A 203 -3.28 -15.26 -8.40
C TYR A 203 -3.38 -16.47 -7.47
N THR A 204 -2.45 -16.59 -6.51
CA THR A 204 -2.46 -17.73 -5.60
C THR A 204 -3.13 -17.46 -4.26
N GLY A 205 -3.34 -16.20 -3.87
CA GLY A 205 -3.76 -15.86 -2.50
C GLY A 205 -2.67 -16.01 -1.44
N LEU A 206 -1.44 -16.38 -1.84
CA LEU A 206 -0.28 -16.48 -0.96
C LEU A 206 0.58 -15.23 -1.09
N ALA A 207 1.13 -14.72 0.00
CA ALA A 207 2.04 -13.57 0.01
C ALA A 207 3.39 -13.90 0.63
N GLU A 208 4.44 -13.25 0.12
CA GLU A 208 5.80 -13.39 0.64
C GLU A 208 5.86 -12.93 2.09
N TYR A 209 6.44 -13.80 2.94
CA TYR A 209 6.50 -13.71 4.40
C TYR A 209 5.18 -13.91 5.16
N PHE A 210 4.10 -14.28 4.47
CA PHE A 210 2.79 -14.55 5.06
C PHE A 210 2.24 -15.94 4.71
N PRO A 211 2.79 -17.04 5.29
CA PRO A 211 4.05 -17.13 6.03
C PRO A 211 5.23 -17.62 5.16
N TYR A 212 5.00 -17.83 3.85
CA TYR A 212 5.91 -18.60 3.01
C TYR A 212 6.89 -17.73 2.24
N VAL A 213 8.07 -18.30 1.99
CA VAL A 213 9.02 -17.82 0.98
C VAL A 213 9.28 -18.94 0.00
N VAL A 214 8.99 -18.70 -1.28
CA VAL A 214 9.25 -19.66 -2.37
C VAL A 214 10.74 -19.84 -2.56
N THR A 215 11.20 -21.09 -2.68
CA THR A 215 12.59 -21.38 -2.98
C THR A 215 12.88 -21.21 -4.48
N PRO A 216 13.81 -20.33 -4.90
CA PRO A 216 14.13 -20.14 -6.31
C PRO A 216 14.75 -21.38 -6.96
N SER A 217 15.68 -22.01 -6.25
CA SER A 217 16.33 -23.27 -6.63
C SER A 217 15.73 -24.42 -5.83
N SER A 218 15.31 -25.49 -6.51
CA SER A 218 14.66 -26.62 -5.86
C SER A 218 14.77 -27.89 -6.71
N LYS A 219 14.89 -29.04 -6.06
CA LYS A 219 14.83 -30.36 -6.73
C LYS A 219 13.40 -30.87 -6.94
N MET A 220 12.43 -30.29 -6.24
CA MET A 220 11.02 -30.63 -6.39
C MET A 220 10.54 -30.10 -7.74
N PRO A 221 9.98 -30.91 -8.65
CA PRO A 221 9.39 -30.38 -9.88
C PRO A 221 8.32 -29.33 -9.57
N LEU A 222 8.17 -28.28 -10.39
CA LEU A 222 7.17 -27.23 -10.16
C LEU A 222 5.72 -27.69 -10.36
N TRP A 223 5.50 -28.83 -11.00
CA TRP A 223 4.18 -29.40 -11.14
C TRP A 223 4.21 -30.92 -11.16
N SER A 224 3.09 -31.52 -10.80
CA SER A 224 2.82 -32.95 -10.90
C SER A 224 1.36 -33.16 -11.28
N GLY A 225 1.12 -33.73 -12.47
CA GLY A 225 -0.23 -33.88 -13.01
C GLY A 225 -0.94 -32.55 -13.17
N ASP A 226 -2.05 -32.37 -12.45
CA ASP A 226 -2.93 -31.20 -12.47
C ASP A 226 -2.63 -30.19 -11.34
N ARG A 227 -1.46 -30.29 -10.69
CA ARG A 227 -1.10 -29.52 -9.50
C ARG A 227 0.25 -28.84 -9.66
N ILE A 228 0.35 -27.62 -9.14
CA ILE A 228 1.62 -26.97 -8.87
C ILE A 228 2.18 -27.53 -7.56
N THR A 229 3.46 -27.84 -7.55
CA THR A 229 4.20 -28.35 -6.39
C THR A 229 5.33 -27.38 -6.06
N LEU A 230 5.07 -26.53 -5.08
CA LEU A 230 5.90 -25.37 -4.78
C LEU A 230 6.68 -25.59 -3.49
N GLU A 231 7.98 -25.87 -3.59
CA GLU A 231 8.84 -25.92 -2.40
C GLU A 231 8.89 -24.52 -1.75
N VAL A 232 8.69 -24.48 -0.44
CA VAL A 232 8.66 -23.24 0.35
C VAL A 232 9.48 -23.37 1.62
N ALA A 233 10.02 -22.25 2.08
CA ALA A 233 10.40 -22.04 3.46
C ALA A 233 9.24 -21.39 4.21
N VAL A 234 9.19 -21.60 5.52
CA VAL A 234 8.42 -20.72 6.41
C VAL A 234 9.37 -19.64 6.90
N GLN A 235 8.98 -18.39 6.70
CA GLN A 235 9.63 -17.20 7.23
C GLN A 235 8.53 -16.17 7.50
N GLU A 236 7.82 -16.37 8.60
CA GLU A 236 6.60 -15.64 8.93
C GLU A 236 6.95 -14.32 9.60
N LEU A 237 6.78 -13.20 8.88
CA LEU A 237 7.10 -11.86 9.38
C LEU A 237 6.31 -11.55 10.65
N ASP A 238 6.97 -11.02 11.68
CA ASP A 238 6.31 -10.47 12.85
C ASP A 238 5.65 -9.12 12.51
N PRO A 239 4.31 -9.02 12.51
CA PRO A 239 3.65 -7.74 12.27
C PRO A 239 4.01 -6.66 13.32
N ALA A 240 4.42 -7.07 14.52
CA ALA A 240 4.88 -6.14 15.55
C ALA A 240 6.28 -5.57 15.28
N SER A 241 7.05 -6.19 14.38
CA SER A 241 8.37 -5.70 13.94
C SER A 241 8.28 -4.62 12.86
N ILE A 242 7.12 -4.47 12.21
CA ILE A 242 6.94 -3.55 11.09
C ILE A 242 6.98 -2.10 11.58
N THR A 243 7.97 -1.36 11.07
CA THR A 243 8.16 0.07 11.29
C THR A 243 8.21 0.78 9.93
N TYR A 244 8.05 2.12 9.92
CA TYR A 244 8.19 2.93 8.70
C TYR A 244 9.11 4.12 8.96
N PRO A 245 10.24 4.23 8.24
CA PRO A 245 10.75 3.22 7.29
C PRO A 245 11.05 1.88 8.00
N PRO A 246 10.87 0.73 7.31
CA PRO A 246 11.14 -0.56 7.93
C PRO A 246 12.63 -0.73 8.21
N VAL A 247 12.91 -1.11 9.45
CA VAL A 247 14.25 -1.46 9.92
C VAL A 247 14.15 -2.69 10.81
N ALA A 248 15.10 -3.62 10.66
CA ALA A 248 15.23 -4.79 11.53
C ALA A 248 13.95 -5.66 11.63
N LEU A 249 13.30 -5.90 10.48
CA LEU A 249 12.20 -6.86 10.37
C LEU A 249 12.66 -8.25 10.82
N HIS A 250 11.82 -8.97 11.56
CA HIS A 250 12.14 -10.32 12.01
C HIS A 250 10.95 -11.25 11.95
N SER A 251 11.24 -12.54 11.86
CA SER A 251 10.21 -13.58 11.78
C SER A 251 9.77 -14.06 13.17
N THR A 252 8.46 -14.31 13.33
CA THR A 252 7.91 -15.04 14.48
C THR A 252 8.12 -16.55 14.35
N ARG A 253 8.12 -17.08 13.13
CA ARG A 253 8.25 -18.51 12.84
C ARG A 253 9.17 -18.74 11.65
N ARG A 254 10.03 -19.76 11.75
CA ARG A 254 10.87 -20.24 10.65
C ARG A 254 10.78 -21.75 10.50
N GLY A 255 10.96 -22.22 9.27
CA GLY A 255 10.95 -23.64 8.94
C GLY A 255 11.36 -23.90 7.50
N SER A 256 11.71 -25.15 7.21
CA SER A 256 12.06 -25.62 5.87
C SER A 256 11.49 -27.02 5.64
N ASP A 257 11.86 -27.64 4.52
CA ASP A 257 11.46 -29.00 4.16
C ASP A 257 9.95 -29.16 4.01
N LEU A 258 9.31 -28.16 3.39
CA LEU A 258 7.88 -28.13 3.10
C LEU A 258 7.65 -27.82 1.61
N TYR A 259 6.52 -28.28 1.10
CA TYR A 259 6.01 -27.82 -0.19
C TYR A 259 4.50 -27.62 -0.11
N LEU A 260 4.01 -26.74 -0.98
CA LEU A 260 2.59 -26.51 -1.20
C LEU A 260 2.15 -27.29 -2.43
N GLU A 261 1.06 -28.03 -2.28
CA GLU A 261 0.33 -28.62 -3.39
C GLU A 261 -0.87 -27.72 -3.71
N ILE A 262 -0.88 -27.18 -4.93
CA ILE A 262 -1.85 -26.20 -5.38
C ILE A 262 -2.56 -26.74 -6.63
N PRO A 263 -3.85 -27.10 -6.55
CA PRO A 263 -4.59 -27.55 -7.72
C PRO A 263 -4.67 -26.44 -8.77
N ILE A 264 -4.33 -26.72 -10.03
CA ILE A 264 -4.45 -25.72 -11.12
C ILE A 264 -5.92 -25.31 -11.30
N ALA A 265 -6.85 -26.24 -11.08
CA ALA A 265 -8.29 -25.96 -11.09
C ALA A 265 -8.70 -24.93 -10.03
N ALA A 266 -8.07 -24.92 -8.84
CA ALA A 266 -8.37 -23.92 -7.82
C ALA A 266 -7.89 -22.52 -8.25
N LEU A 267 -6.74 -22.44 -8.92
CA LEU A 267 -6.20 -21.17 -9.45
C LEU A 267 -7.00 -20.60 -10.64
N THR A 268 -7.88 -21.39 -11.24
CA THR A 268 -8.63 -21.05 -12.46
C THR A 268 -10.14 -21.14 -12.27
N SER A 269 -10.62 -21.44 -11.06
CA SER A 269 -12.04 -21.46 -10.73
C SER A 269 -12.60 -20.05 -10.88
N ASP A 270 -13.72 -19.94 -11.59
CA ASP A 270 -14.46 -18.73 -11.92
C ASP A 270 -15.92 -19.20 -11.99
N ARG A 271 -16.59 -19.19 -10.83
CA ARG A 271 -17.85 -19.91 -10.59
C ARG A 271 -19.03 -19.26 -11.29
N ASP A 272 -19.03 -17.95 -11.42
CA ASP A 272 -20.08 -17.19 -12.10
C ASP A 272 -19.73 -16.86 -13.56
N GLY A 273 -18.47 -17.04 -13.97
CA GLY A 273 -18.02 -16.94 -15.35
C GLY A 273 -17.81 -15.50 -15.82
N ASP A 274 -17.59 -14.57 -14.90
CA ASP A 274 -17.42 -13.15 -15.19
C ASP A 274 -15.99 -12.82 -15.69
N GLY A 275 -15.03 -13.71 -15.47
CA GLY A 275 -13.63 -13.59 -15.90
C GLY A 275 -12.63 -13.20 -14.80
N LEU A 276 -13.09 -12.95 -13.57
CA LEU A 276 -12.29 -12.98 -12.35
C LEU A 276 -12.27 -14.41 -11.79
N THR A 277 -11.22 -14.78 -11.08
CA THR A 277 -11.20 -16.09 -10.43
C THR A 277 -11.73 -15.97 -9.02
N ASP A 278 -12.34 -17.04 -8.49
CA ASP A 278 -12.90 -17.07 -7.15
C ASP A 278 -11.89 -16.58 -6.08
N ILE A 279 -10.61 -16.94 -6.24
CA ILE A 279 -9.54 -16.52 -5.32
C ILE A 279 -9.29 -15.01 -5.40
N VAL A 280 -9.36 -14.41 -6.61
CA VAL A 280 -9.22 -12.96 -6.79
C VAL A 280 -10.41 -12.24 -6.16
N GLU A 281 -11.62 -12.71 -6.38
CA GLU A 281 -12.82 -12.10 -5.81
C GLU A 281 -12.86 -12.21 -4.28
N GLU A 282 -12.56 -13.39 -3.73
CA GLU A 282 -12.47 -13.60 -2.27
C GLU A 282 -11.42 -12.69 -1.62
N HIS A 283 -10.32 -12.42 -2.33
CA HIS A 283 -9.28 -11.51 -1.89
C HIS A 283 -9.73 -10.05 -1.95
N LEU A 284 -10.40 -9.65 -3.03
CA LEU A 284 -10.92 -8.30 -3.23
C LEU A 284 -12.20 -8.00 -2.45
N LEU A 285 -12.77 -8.99 -1.75
CA LEU A 285 -14.06 -8.95 -1.04
C LEU A 285 -15.27 -8.76 -1.97
N LEU A 286 -15.16 -9.25 -3.21
CA LEU A 286 -16.26 -9.44 -4.14
C LEU A 286 -16.98 -10.77 -3.86
N ASN A 287 -17.99 -11.10 -4.65
CA ASN A 287 -18.82 -12.28 -4.45
C ASN A 287 -18.66 -13.32 -5.58
N PRO A 288 -17.89 -14.39 -5.36
CA PRO A 288 -17.57 -15.41 -6.38
C PRO A 288 -18.73 -16.21 -6.98
N ASP A 289 -19.95 -16.00 -6.49
CA ASP A 289 -21.15 -16.66 -6.98
C ASP A 289 -22.05 -15.69 -7.77
N LYS A 290 -21.57 -14.48 -8.07
CA LYS A 290 -22.31 -13.45 -8.80
C LYS A 290 -21.38 -12.58 -9.64
N ALA A 291 -21.57 -12.69 -10.95
CA ALA A 291 -20.83 -11.90 -11.93
C ALA A 291 -20.93 -10.38 -11.68
N ASP A 292 -22.01 -9.89 -11.07
CA ASP A 292 -22.22 -8.49 -10.68
C ASP A 292 -22.41 -8.44 -9.16
N SER A 293 -21.34 -8.12 -8.43
CA SER A 293 -21.30 -8.17 -6.97
C SER A 293 -22.21 -7.14 -6.31
N ASP A 294 -22.30 -5.93 -6.87
CA ASP A 294 -23.03 -4.81 -6.29
C ASP A 294 -24.44 -4.58 -6.88
N GLY A 295 -24.75 -5.28 -7.98
CA GLY A 295 -26.04 -5.33 -8.63
C GLY A 295 -26.34 -4.10 -9.49
N ASP A 296 -25.34 -3.42 -10.04
CA ASP A 296 -25.54 -2.24 -10.90
C ASP A 296 -25.70 -2.56 -12.40
N GLY A 297 -25.48 -3.81 -12.79
CA GLY A 297 -25.64 -4.33 -14.14
C GLY A 297 -24.35 -4.47 -14.94
N LEU A 298 -23.18 -4.29 -14.33
CA LEU A 298 -21.87 -4.58 -14.91
C LEU A 298 -21.25 -5.81 -14.25
N ASP A 299 -20.57 -6.64 -15.06
CA ASP A 299 -19.79 -7.75 -14.52
C ASP A 299 -18.54 -7.20 -13.81
N ASP A 300 -18.12 -7.78 -12.68
CA ASP A 300 -17.04 -7.29 -11.82
C ASP A 300 -15.72 -7.12 -12.59
N SER A 301 -15.45 -8.01 -13.56
CA SER A 301 -14.29 -7.94 -14.44
C SER A 301 -14.25 -6.74 -15.39
N HIS A 302 -15.39 -6.08 -15.61
CA HIS A 302 -15.57 -4.92 -16.49
C HIS A 302 -16.09 -3.68 -15.77
N ASP A 303 -16.45 -3.78 -14.50
CA ASP A 303 -16.92 -2.67 -13.69
C ASP A 303 -15.74 -1.80 -13.20
N PRO A 304 -15.77 -0.48 -13.44
CA PRO A 304 -14.81 0.46 -12.85
C PRO A 304 -14.82 0.49 -11.32
N VAL A 305 -15.93 0.14 -10.65
CA VAL A 305 -16.10 0.17 -9.19
C VAL A 305 -16.95 -1.02 -8.69
N PRO A 306 -16.49 -2.28 -8.85
CA PRO A 306 -17.29 -3.52 -8.75
C PRO A 306 -17.95 -3.81 -7.39
N ASN A 307 -17.64 -3.02 -6.37
CA ASN A 307 -18.20 -3.16 -5.04
C ASN A 307 -18.99 -1.93 -4.57
N VAL A 308 -19.31 -1.02 -5.50
CA VAL A 308 -20.06 0.21 -5.24
C VAL A 308 -21.05 0.47 -6.37
N LYS A 309 -22.30 0.07 -6.10
CA LYS A 309 -23.41 0.22 -7.03
C LYS A 309 -23.42 1.60 -7.69
N SER A 310 -23.15 1.64 -9.00
CA SER A 310 -23.05 2.91 -9.71
C SER A 310 -24.40 3.64 -9.70
N THR A 311 -24.32 4.96 -9.49
CA THR A 311 -25.47 5.85 -9.69
C THR A 311 -25.04 7.00 -10.58
N LEU A 312 -25.60 7.05 -11.79
CA LEU A 312 -25.33 8.09 -12.81
C LEU A 312 -25.58 9.54 -12.33
N SER A 313 -26.10 9.75 -11.12
CA SER A 313 -26.39 11.05 -10.53
C SER A 313 -25.24 11.69 -9.75
N THR A 314 -24.19 10.94 -9.39
CA THR A 314 -23.16 11.45 -8.47
C THR A 314 -22.03 12.15 -9.22
N ASN A 315 -22.04 13.49 -9.19
CA ASN A 315 -21.08 14.32 -9.93
C ASN A 315 -19.80 14.60 -9.12
N ASN A 316 -19.00 13.57 -8.88
CA ASN A 316 -17.68 13.68 -8.22
C ASN A 316 -16.54 13.65 -9.24
N GLY A 317 -16.70 14.38 -10.36
CA GLY A 317 -15.73 14.34 -11.46
C GLY A 317 -14.28 14.64 -11.05
N TYR A 318 -14.05 15.46 -10.01
CA TYR A 318 -12.70 15.71 -9.49
C TYR A 318 -12.02 14.48 -8.89
N LEU A 319 -12.79 13.57 -8.30
CA LEU A 319 -12.27 12.36 -7.65
C LEU A 319 -11.63 11.44 -8.68
N THR A 320 -12.25 11.28 -9.85
CA THR A 320 -11.65 10.59 -11.00
C THR A 320 -10.27 11.13 -11.34
N TYR A 321 -10.12 12.46 -11.43
CA TYR A 321 -8.81 13.06 -11.74
C TYR A 321 -7.78 12.87 -10.62
N ILE A 322 -8.19 12.95 -9.35
CA ILE A 322 -7.33 12.68 -8.19
C ILE A 322 -6.81 11.24 -8.25
N LEU A 323 -7.71 10.28 -8.37
CA LEU A 323 -7.36 8.86 -8.39
C LEU A 323 -6.53 8.50 -9.61
N GLN A 324 -6.86 9.04 -10.79
CA GLN A 324 -6.04 8.89 -11.99
C GLN A 324 -4.64 9.44 -11.76
N HIS A 325 -4.49 10.61 -11.13
CA HIS A 325 -3.18 11.17 -10.85
C HIS A 325 -2.37 10.27 -9.90
N ILE A 326 -2.97 9.83 -8.79
CA ILE A 326 -2.32 8.97 -7.80
C ILE A 326 -1.93 7.60 -8.39
N PHE A 327 -2.74 7.05 -9.30
CA PHE A 327 -2.43 5.82 -10.01
C PHE A 327 -1.09 5.88 -10.77
N HIS A 328 -0.81 7.03 -11.40
CA HIS A 328 0.41 7.25 -12.19
C HIS A 328 1.60 7.76 -11.37
N LEU A 329 1.46 7.94 -10.05
CA LEU A 329 2.59 8.30 -9.21
C LEU A 329 3.55 7.09 -9.12
N PRO A 330 4.86 7.30 -9.36
CA PRO A 330 5.83 6.23 -9.24
C PRO A 330 5.90 5.76 -7.78
N GLU A 331 5.76 4.46 -7.60
CA GLU A 331 5.91 3.82 -6.30
C GLU A 331 7.34 3.33 -6.14
N GLY A 332 8.12 4.10 -5.39
CA GLY A 332 9.54 3.82 -5.15
C GLY A 332 9.79 2.98 -3.91
N ALA A 333 8.92 2.01 -3.60
CA ALA A 333 9.03 1.19 -2.39
C ALA A 333 10.38 0.49 -2.37
N ILE A 334 11.14 0.71 -1.30
CA ILE A 334 12.40 0.02 -1.06
C ILE A 334 12.11 -1.12 -0.10
N ILE A 335 12.25 -2.36 -0.58
CA ILE A 335 11.91 -3.54 0.23
C ILE A 335 13.02 -3.82 1.22
N GLU A 336 12.68 -3.82 2.51
CA GLU A 336 13.59 -4.17 3.60
C GLU A 336 13.64 -5.70 3.77
N PRO A 337 14.85 -6.31 3.81
CA PRO A 337 14.97 -7.74 4.07
C PRO A 337 14.49 -8.14 5.47
N VAL A 338 13.83 -9.29 5.56
CA VAL A 338 13.46 -9.90 6.85
C VAL A 338 14.65 -10.70 7.40
N ASP A 339 14.88 -10.59 8.72
CA ASP A 339 15.88 -11.34 9.48
C ASP A 339 17.36 -11.04 9.17
N ARG A 340 17.68 -9.90 8.55
CA ARG A 340 19.06 -9.43 8.38
C ARG A 340 19.48 -8.45 9.48
N GLY A 341 20.75 -8.52 9.86
CA GLY A 341 21.38 -7.56 10.78
C GLY A 341 21.65 -6.21 10.11
N PRO A 342 21.85 -5.12 10.89
CA PRO A 342 22.05 -3.77 10.40
C PRO A 342 23.48 -3.59 9.87
N ASP A 343 23.82 -4.16 8.72
CA ASP A 343 25.05 -3.83 8.00
C ASP A 343 24.78 -2.69 7.02
N VAL A 344 25.57 -1.61 7.13
CA VAL A 344 25.46 -0.39 6.31
C VAL A 344 25.72 -0.68 4.83
N ALA A 345 26.45 -1.75 4.50
CA ALA A 345 26.62 -2.20 3.13
C ALA A 345 25.31 -2.74 2.50
N SER A 346 24.38 -3.25 3.33
CA SER A 346 23.11 -3.84 2.86
C SER A 346 22.04 -2.81 2.49
N ILE A 347 22.16 -1.57 2.97
CA ILE A 347 21.30 -0.43 2.60
C ILE A 347 21.43 -0.12 1.09
N LEU A 348 22.57 -0.43 0.48
CA LEU A 348 22.82 -0.27 -0.96
C LEU A 348 22.31 -1.46 -1.80
N GLU A 349 21.98 -2.60 -1.18
CA GLU A 349 21.46 -3.80 -1.85
C GLU A 349 19.93 -3.90 -1.82
N ARG A 350 19.24 -2.91 -1.24
CA ARG A 350 17.78 -2.94 -1.10
C ARG A 350 17.10 -3.05 -2.47
N LYS A 351 16.27 -4.09 -2.63
CA LYS A 351 15.51 -4.33 -3.85
C LYS A 351 14.40 -3.28 -3.95
N ARG A 352 14.24 -2.67 -5.12
CA ARG A 352 13.03 -1.91 -5.41
C ARG A 352 11.93 -2.89 -5.79
N ALA A 353 10.72 -2.66 -5.29
CA ALA A 353 9.56 -3.35 -5.81
C ALA A 353 9.49 -3.15 -7.33
N GLU A 354 9.07 -4.19 -8.05
CA GLU A 354 8.76 -4.03 -9.47
C GLU A 354 7.64 -3.02 -9.66
N GLU A 355 7.76 -2.18 -10.70
CA GLU A 355 6.73 -1.20 -10.99
C GLU A 355 5.40 -1.92 -11.22
N PRO A 356 4.34 -1.53 -10.50
CA PRO A 356 3.06 -2.21 -10.60
C PRO A 356 2.54 -2.22 -12.05
N GLY A 357 1.81 -3.27 -12.39
CA GLY A 357 1.27 -3.44 -13.75
C GLY A 357 0.28 -2.35 -14.12
N ILE A 358 0.16 -2.06 -15.43
CA ILE A 358 -0.70 -1.00 -16.01
C ILE A 358 -2.20 -1.19 -15.66
N MET A 359 -2.62 -2.38 -15.22
CA MET A 359 -4.01 -2.73 -14.90
C MET A 359 -4.24 -3.09 -13.43
N ARG A 360 -3.39 -2.63 -12.50
CA ARG A 360 -3.61 -2.91 -11.07
C ARG A 360 -4.86 -2.19 -10.53
N PRO A 361 -5.69 -2.83 -9.70
CA PRO A 361 -6.79 -2.12 -9.05
C PRO A 361 -6.28 -1.02 -8.11
N LEU A 362 -7.06 0.05 -7.98
CA LEU A 362 -6.90 1.01 -6.89
C LEU A 362 -7.73 0.52 -5.70
N LEU A 363 -7.04 0.10 -4.64
CA LEU A 363 -7.66 -0.28 -3.38
C LEU A 363 -7.80 0.97 -2.52
N VAL A 364 -9.02 1.41 -2.28
CA VAL A 364 -9.33 2.71 -1.63
C VAL A 364 -10.09 2.48 -0.34
N GLN A 365 -9.77 3.25 0.70
CA GLN A 365 -10.51 3.30 1.94
C GLN A 365 -11.36 4.57 1.98
N GLY A 366 -12.67 4.42 2.19
CA GLY A 366 -13.58 5.56 2.30
C GLY A 366 -15.06 5.19 2.20
N PRO A 367 -15.97 6.18 2.30
CA PRO A 367 -17.40 5.97 2.12
C PRO A 367 -17.72 5.61 0.68
N SER A 368 -18.35 4.45 0.44
CA SER A 368 -18.69 3.96 -0.91
C SER A 368 -19.49 4.98 -1.74
N ALA A 369 -20.41 5.72 -1.11
CA ALA A 369 -21.22 6.74 -1.78
C ALA A 369 -20.39 7.83 -2.50
N ASP A 370 -19.17 8.12 -2.04
CA ASP A 370 -18.31 9.12 -2.66
C ASP A 370 -17.73 8.65 -4.01
N PHE A 371 -17.70 7.33 -4.24
CA PHE A 371 -17.05 6.69 -5.38
C PHE A 371 -18.02 6.15 -6.44
N ALA A 372 -19.34 6.19 -6.21
CA ALA A 372 -20.37 5.64 -7.10
C ALA A 372 -20.44 6.26 -8.52
N GLY A 373 -19.65 7.31 -8.80
CA GLY A 373 -19.55 7.95 -10.11
C GLY A 373 -18.11 7.99 -10.66
N VAL A 374 -17.18 7.26 -10.05
CA VAL A 374 -15.78 7.21 -10.51
C VAL A 374 -15.70 6.43 -11.82
N GLN A 375 -14.92 6.96 -12.76
CA GLN A 375 -14.69 6.35 -14.07
C GLN A 375 -13.21 6.31 -14.35
N LEU A 376 -12.58 5.15 -14.16
CA LEU A 376 -11.19 4.91 -14.49
C LEU A 376 -11.07 3.71 -15.42
N ILE A 377 -9.94 3.65 -16.12
CA ILE A 377 -9.60 2.47 -16.95
C ILE A 377 -9.25 1.27 -16.06
N THR A 378 -8.81 1.53 -14.83
CA THR A 378 -8.49 0.51 -13.84
C THR A 378 -9.60 0.41 -12.79
N PRO A 379 -9.95 -0.78 -12.30
CA PRO A 379 -10.96 -0.95 -11.27
C PRO A 379 -10.57 -0.25 -9.96
N VAL A 380 -11.56 0.28 -9.25
CA VAL A 380 -11.45 0.92 -7.95
C VAL A 380 -12.26 0.13 -6.95
N LEU A 381 -11.61 -0.49 -5.97
CA LEU A 381 -12.29 -1.21 -4.91
C LEU A 381 -12.35 -0.32 -3.69
N VAL A 382 -13.55 -0.10 -3.15
CA VAL A 382 -13.77 0.84 -2.04
C VAL A 382 -14.10 0.07 -0.77
N TYR A 383 -13.29 0.25 0.26
CA TYR A 383 -13.37 -0.47 1.51
C TYR A 383 -13.77 0.44 2.68
N SER A 384 -14.70 -0.05 3.49
CA SER A 384 -14.95 0.47 4.83
C SER A 384 -13.79 0.17 5.79
N ASP A 385 -13.76 0.86 6.94
CA ASP A 385 -12.78 0.59 7.99
C ASP A 385 -12.80 -0.88 8.46
N ALA A 386 -13.99 -1.48 8.52
CA ALA A 386 -14.16 -2.88 8.90
C ALA A 386 -13.59 -3.84 7.84
N GLU A 387 -13.72 -3.52 6.55
CA GLU A 387 -13.14 -4.30 5.45
C GLU A 387 -11.63 -4.20 5.41
N VAL A 388 -11.08 -2.99 5.56
CA VAL A 388 -9.62 -2.81 5.70
C VAL A 388 -9.09 -3.59 6.91
N ALA A 389 -9.80 -3.60 8.03
CA ALA A 389 -9.41 -4.40 9.20
C ALA A 389 -9.45 -5.92 8.90
N ARG A 390 -10.45 -6.41 8.15
CA ARG A 390 -10.53 -7.80 7.71
C ARG A 390 -9.38 -8.17 6.77
N LEU A 391 -9.05 -7.30 5.81
CA LEU A 391 -7.92 -7.50 4.89
C LEU A 391 -6.58 -7.51 5.64
N ARG A 392 -6.39 -6.59 6.59
CA ARG A 392 -5.23 -6.56 7.47
C ARG A 392 -5.10 -7.79 8.38
N ALA A 393 -6.18 -8.47 8.69
CA ALA A 393 -6.11 -9.73 9.43
C ALA A 393 -5.58 -10.90 8.58
N ARG A 394 -5.68 -10.81 7.24
CA ARG A 394 -5.17 -11.82 6.28
C ARG A 394 -3.75 -11.49 5.81
N SER A 395 -3.50 -10.23 5.49
CA SER A 395 -2.20 -9.69 5.10
C SER A 395 -1.86 -8.54 6.04
N ALA A 396 -0.99 -8.80 7.01
CA ALA A 396 -0.79 -7.89 8.14
C ALA A 396 -0.32 -6.49 7.74
N ASP A 397 0.21 -6.33 6.51
CA ASP A 397 0.68 -5.06 5.96
C ASP A 397 -0.12 -4.50 4.79
N PHE A 398 -1.41 -4.83 4.70
CA PHE A 398 -2.26 -4.29 3.66
C PHE A 398 -2.50 -2.76 3.81
N HIS A 399 -2.14 -1.99 2.78
CA HIS A 399 -2.33 -0.53 2.70
C HIS A 399 -3.26 -0.11 1.56
N ALA A 400 -4.53 0.12 1.90
CA ALA A 400 -5.45 0.83 1.00
C ALA A 400 -5.08 2.32 0.92
N LEU A 401 -5.31 2.92 -0.26
CA LEU A 401 -5.27 4.36 -0.47
C LEU A 401 -6.38 5.02 0.34
N SER A 402 -6.03 5.90 1.26
CA SER A 402 -6.98 6.78 1.94
C SER A 402 -6.89 8.19 1.36
N LEU A 403 -8.05 8.82 1.22
CA LEU A 403 -8.16 10.23 0.84
C LEU A 403 -8.83 10.99 1.98
N SER A 404 -8.25 12.14 2.32
CA SER A 404 -8.94 13.12 3.15
C SER A 404 -10.10 13.74 2.38
N PRO A 405 -11.15 14.25 3.06
CA PRO A 405 -12.19 15.02 2.38
C PRO A 405 -11.58 16.18 1.58
N VAL A 406 -12.02 16.36 0.34
CA VAL A 406 -11.51 17.46 -0.50
C VAL A 406 -12.01 18.78 0.07
N VAL A 407 -11.07 19.64 0.47
CA VAL A 407 -11.40 20.93 1.06
C VAL A 407 -11.38 21.98 -0.04
N PHE A 408 -12.56 22.36 -0.54
CA PHE A 408 -12.72 23.37 -1.59
C PHE A 408 -12.79 24.79 -1.06
N ASN A 409 -12.19 25.73 -1.79
CA ASN A 409 -12.44 27.15 -1.59
C ASN A 409 -13.92 27.50 -1.83
N ARG A 410 -14.33 28.72 -1.44
CA ARG A 410 -15.75 29.14 -1.55
C ARG A 410 -16.30 29.06 -2.97
N ALA A 411 -15.47 29.33 -3.97
CA ALA A 411 -15.85 29.29 -5.38
C ALA A 411 -16.01 27.85 -5.93
N HIS A 412 -15.58 26.83 -5.17
CA HIS A 412 -15.53 25.44 -5.60
C HIS A 412 -14.77 25.25 -6.92
N ASP A 413 -13.74 26.06 -7.13
CA ASP A 413 -12.87 26.02 -8.30
C ASP A 413 -11.43 25.62 -7.96
N ARG A 414 -11.11 25.50 -6.67
CA ARG A 414 -9.83 25.00 -6.19
C ARG A 414 -10.00 24.29 -4.86
N GLY A 415 -9.39 23.12 -4.70
CA GLY A 415 -9.44 22.35 -3.48
C GLY A 415 -8.12 21.64 -3.18
N TYR A 416 -8.03 21.08 -1.99
CA TYR A 416 -6.87 20.30 -1.55
C TYR A 416 -7.34 18.95 -1.03
N VAL A 417 -6.52 17.94 -1.30
CA VAL A 417 -6.73 16.58 -0.82
C VAL A 417 -5.39 16.02 -0.37
N GLU A 418 -5.40 15.37 0.78
CA GLU A 418 -4.28 14.55 1.21
C GLU A 418 -4.58 13.11 0.83
N TRP A 419 -3.54 12.40 0.43
CA TRP A 419 -3.60 11.00 0.09
C TRP A 419 -2.52 10.23 0.83
N ASN A 420 -2.84 9.00 1.24
CA ASN A 420 -1.96 8.18 2.05
C ASN A 420 -2.14 6.69 1.73
N ARG A 421 -1.04 5.99 1.45
CA ARG A 421 -0.94 4.53 1.21
C ARG A 421 -0.07 3.84 2.25
N GLY A 422 -0.03 4.35 3.47
CA GLY A 422 0.80 3.86 4.57
C GLY A 422 2.23 4.38 4.53
N TRP A 423 2.99 3.97 3.51
CA TRP A 423 4.43 4.23 3.34
C TRP A 423 4.74 5.35 2.33
N THR A 424 3.75 5.77 1.55
CA THR A 424 3.83 6.95 0.69
C THR A 424 2.54 7.77 0.77
N GLY A 425 2.64 9.07 0.52
CA GLY A 425 1.51 9.97 0.51
C GLY A 425 1.90 11.37 0.12
N GLY A 426 0.97 12.30 0.27
CA GLY A 426 1.22 13.69 -0.05
C GLY A 426 -0.04 14.54 -0.09
N THR A 427 0.13 15.77 -0.55
CA THR A 427 -0.95 16.74 -0.73
C THR A 427 -1.05 17.10 -2.20
N LEU A 428 -2.26 17.00 -2.73
CA LEU A 428 -2.60 17.42 -4.08
C LEU A 428 -3.50 18.66 -4.01
N ARG A 429 -3.32 19.55 -4.99
CA ARG A 429 -4.25 20.63 -5.28
C ARG A 429 -5.06 20.26 -6.51
N VAL A 430 -6.37 20.42 -6.39
CA VAL A 430 -7.35 20.18 -7.44
C VAL A 430 -7.82 21.54 -7.95
N ILE A 431 -7.77 21.78 -9.26
CA ILE A 431 -8.15 23.06 -9.86
C ILE A 431 -9.20 22.80 -10.94
N ARG A 432 -10.34 23.48 -10.84
CA ARG A 432 -11.41 23.38 -11.82
C ARG A 432 -11.05 24.15 -13.07
N GLU A 433 -11.17 23.48 -14.20
CA GLU A 433 -11.12 24.07 -15.52
C GLU A 433 -12.53 24.11 -16.11
N LYS A 434 -12.67 24.60 -17.35
CA LYS A 434 -13.99 24.80 -17.97
C LYS A 434 -14.85 23.52 -17.98
N THR A 435 -14.23 22.36 -18.25
CA THR A 435 -14.90 21.06 -18.39
C THR A 435 -14.13 19.91 -17.74
N SER A 436 -13.08 20.20 -16.98
CA SER A 436 -12.11 19.23 -16.45
C SER A 436 -11.58 19.67 -15.10
N TRP A 437 -10.79 18.80 -14.47
CA TRP A 437 -10.01 19.15 -13.30
C TRP A 437 -8.52 18.94 -13.59
N ARG A 438 -7.70 19.84 -13.07
CA ARG A 438 -6.25 19.75 -13.12
C ARG A 438 -5.71 19.44 -11.73
N ILE A 439 -4.80 18.47 -11.64
CA ILE A 439 -4.17 18.07 -10.39
C ILE A 439 -2.73 18.59 -10.36
N GLU A 440 -2.36 19.28 -9.29
CA GLU A 440 -1.00 19.72 -9.00
C GLU A 440 -0.49 19.02 -7.73
N VAL A 441 0.73 18.49 -7.77
CA VAL A 441 1.40 17.96 -6.57
C VAL A 441 1.93 19.13 -5.75
N ILE A 442 1.47 19.26 -4.50
CA ILE A 442 1.99 20.24 -3.54
C ILE A 442 3.13 19.62 -2.74
N SER A 443 2.93 18.38 -2.29
CA SER A 443 3.93 17.62 -1.55
C SER A 443 3.79 16.13 -1.86
N GLN A 444 4.90 15.42 -1.74
CA GLN A 444 4.96 13.96 -1.81
C GLN A 444 6.04 13.47 -0.85
N TRP A 445 5.78 12.35 -0.20
CA TRP A 445 6.73 11.69 0.70
C TRP A 445 6.69 10.18 0.50
N ILE A 446 7.82 9.56 0.81
CA ILE A 446 8.06 8.12 0.91
C ILE A 446 8.82 7.96 2.23
N THR A 447 8.47 6.95 3.03
CA THR A 447 9.02 6.77 4.39
C THR A 447 10.49 6.39 4.43
#